data_AF-A0A950P968-F1
#
_entry.id   AF-A0A950P968-F1
#
_cell.length_a   1.000
_cell.length_b   1.000
_cell.length_c   1.000
_cell.angle_alpha   90.00
_cell.angle_beta   90.00
_cell.angle_gamma   90.00
#
_symmetry.space_group_name_H-M   'P 1'
#
loop_
_entity.id
_entity.type
_entity.pdbx_description
1 polymer ?
#
loop_
_entity_poly.entity_id
_entity_poly.type
_entity_poly.pdbx_seq_one_letter_code
_entity_poly.pdbx_strand_id
1 'polypeptide(L)'
;MFFTELCDGIAMAGPGAAPYDRPRMALTAKPKLTGLDRYILRQCLSVTLFVTAALSAAVWLAQSLRLVDLIVNRGLSAEVFLYLAILILPRFFDIVLPIGAFIAVLFIFNRLTAESELIVMRASGLSPLALARPVLVLAGIGFVVLMSLSAYFLPVSNR
;
A
#
# COMPACT_ATOMS: atom_id res chain seq x y z
N MET A 1 -60.80 -44.11 11.29
CA MET A 1 -61.37 -43.30 10.18
C MET A 1 -62.01 -41.98 10.68
N PHE A 2 -61.60 -41.45 11.84
CA PHE A 2 -62.21 -40.27 12.50
C PHE A 2 -61.19 -39.14 12.77
N PHE A 3 -60.03 -39.16 12.10
CA PHE A 3 -58.91 -38.23 12.36
C PHE A 3 -58.51 -37.38 11.15
N THR A 4 -59.31 -37.40 10.07
CA THR A 4 -59.05 -36.62 8.83
C THR A 4 -59.81 -35.29 8.75
N GLU A 5 -60.72 -34.99 9.68
CA GLU A 5 -61.58 -33.78 9.63
C GLU A 5 -61.07 -32.59 10.46
N LEU A 6 -59.95 -32.70 11.20
CA LEU A 6 -59.46 -31.61 12.07
C LEU A 6 -58.35 -30.74 11.45
N CYS A 7 -57.83 -31.10 10.27
CA CYS A 7 -56.76 -30.34 9.61
C CYS A 7 -57.23 -29.41 8.49
N ASP A 8 -58.51 -29.43 8.12
CA ASP A 8 -59.08 -28.54 7.08
C ASP A 8 -59.42 -27.13 7.61
N GLY A 9 -59.13 -26.85 8.89
CA GLY A 9 -59.49 -25.58 9.56
C GLY A 9 -58.42 -24.50 9.64
N ILE A 10 -57.25 -24.64 8.99
CA ILE A 10 -56.16 -23.63 9.04
C ILE A 10 -55.94 -22.96 7.68
N ALA A 11 -57.03 -22.75 6.94
CA ALA A 11 -57.06 -21.78 5.85
C ALA A 11 -57.66 -20.47 6.37
N MET A 12 -56.92 -19.37 6.13
CA MET A 12 -57.36 -17.96 6.20
C MET A 12 -57.32 -17.25 7.56
N ALA A 13 -56.18 -16.60 7.90
CA ALA A 13 -56.13 -15.22 8.40
C ALA A 13 -54.69 -14.78 8.77
N GLY A 14 -53.96 -14.24 7.79
CA GLY A 14 -52.82 -13.35 8.06
C GLY A 14 -53.06 -12.04 7.28
N PRO A 15 -53.39 -10.92 7.93
CA PRO A 15 -53.80 -9.70 7.24
C PRO A 15 -52.60 -9.02 6.58
N GLY A 16 -52.73 -8.69 5.29
CA GLY A 16 -52.05 -7.59 4.61
C GLY A 16 -50.58 -7.36 4.96
N ALA A 17 -49.70 -8.32 4.66
CA ALA A 17 -48.26 -8.06 4.67
C ALA A 17 -47.96 -7.02 3.60
N ALA A 18 -47.81 -5.77 4.05
CA ALA A 18 -47.47 -4.60 3.26
C ALA A 18 -46.30 -4.92 2.30
N PRO A 19 -46.29 -4.31 1.10
CA PRO A 19 -45.11 -4.36 0.26
C PRO A 19 -43.91 -3.90 1.07
N TYR A 20 -42.93 -4.80 1.30
CA TYR A 20 -41.65 -4.40 1.87
C TYR A 20 -40.92 -3.58 0.81
N ASP A 21 -41.25 -2.29 0.75
CA ASP A 21 -40.51 -1.30 -0.01
C ASP A 21 -39.15 -1.16 0.67
N ARG A 22 -38.18 -1.89 0.14
CA ARG A 22 -36.76 -1.68 0.45
C ARG A 22 -36.47 -0.23 0.08
N PRO A 23 -36.17 0.67 1.02
CA PRO A 23 -35.62 1.95 0.63
C PRO A 23 -34.36 1.62 -0.16
N ARG A 24 -34.36 1.93 -1.46
CA ARG A 24 -33.16 1.94 -2.31
C ARG A 24 -32.27 3.05 -1.78
N MET A 25 -31.68 2.82 -0.61
CA MET A 25 -30.59 3.61 -0.08
C MET A 25 -29.47 3.39 -1.07
N ALA A 26 -29.35 4.34 -1.99
CA ALA A 26 -28.11 4.64 -2.67
C ALA A 26 -27.06 4.79 -1.56
N LEU A 27 -26.36 3.70 -1.25
CA LEU A 27 -25.18 3.68 -0.41
C LEU A 27 -24.09 4.40 -1.20
N THR A 28 -24.22 5.72 -1.31
CA THR A 28 -23.10 6.61 -1.55
C THR A 28 -22.27 6.60 -0.27
N ALA A 29 -21.62 5.47 -0.01
CA ALA A 29 -20.62 5.33 1.03
C ALA A 29 -19.48 6.27 0.66
N LYS A 30 -19.55 7.50 1.17
CA LYS A 30 -18.45 8.46 1.11
C LYS A 30 -17.20 7.71 1.59
N PRO A 31 -16.08 7.74 0.85
CA PRO A 31 -14.84 7.16 1.32
C PRO A 31 -14.32 8.06 2.44
N LYS A 32 -14.85 7.88 3.65
CA LYS A 32 -14.18 8.36 4.85
C LYS A 32 -12.97 7.47 4.99
N LEU A 33 -11.79 8.07 4.94
CA LEU A 33 -10.56 7.43 5.41
C LEU A 33 -10.81 7.07 6.87
N THR A 34 -11.24 5.84 7.07
CA THR A 34 -11.56 5.26 8.35
C THR A 34 -10.27 5.18 9.16
N GLY A 35 -10.33 5.22 10.49
CA GLY A 35 -9.11 5.15 11.32
C GLY A 35 -8.19 3.98 10.95
N LEU A 36 -8.79 2.88 10.47
CA LEU A 36 -8.12 1.71 9.90
C LEU A 36 -7.24 2.02 8.68
N ASP A 37 -7.75 2.78 7.71
CA ASP A 37 -7.01 3.11 6.48
C ASP A 37 -5.77 3.93 6.82
N ARG A 38 -5.90 4.87 7.76
CA ARG A 38 -4.78 5.68 8.25
C ARG A 38 -3.75 4.85 9.00
N TYR A 39 -4.20 3.87 9.78
CA TYR A 39 -3.32 2.95 10.50
C TYR A 39 -2.49 2.12 9.52
N ILE A 40 -3.14 1.43 8.58
CA ILE A 40 -2.46 0.61 7.56
C ILE A 40 -1.52 1.49 6.72
N LEU A 41 -1.99 2.66 6.28
CA LEU A 41 -1.17 3.57 5.48
C LEU A 41 0.08 4.04 6.24
N ARG A 42 -0.05 4.46 7.50
CA ARG A 42 1.10 4.91 8.32
C ARG A 42 2.09 3.78 8.55
N GLN A 43 1.59 2.57 8.79
CA GLN A 43 2.42 1.39 9.00
C GLN A 43 3.18 1.01 7.72
N CYS A 44 2.50 0.96 6.58
CA CYS A 44 3.14 0.72 5.29
C CYS A 44 4.17 1.81 4.97
N LEU A 45 3.83 3.09 5.13
CA LEU A 45 4.73 4.20 4.83
C LEU A 45 5.99 4.17 5.69
N SER A 46 5.86 3.88 7.00
CA SER A 46 7.00 3.73 7.89
C SER A 46 7.94 2.60 7.46
N VAL A 47 7.38 1.45 7.07
CA VAL A 47 8.19 0.30 6.62
C VAL A 47 8.80 0.55 5.25
N THR A 48 8.07 1.18 4.31
CA THR A 48 8.62 1.57 3.01
C THR A 48 9.83 2.48 3.19
N LEU A 49 9.72 3.52 4.01
CA LEU A 49 10.85 4.42 4.29
C LEU A 49 12.03 3.67 4.90
N PHE A 50 11.78 2.79 5.86
CA PHE A 50 12.84 2.00 6.49
C PHE A 50 13.54 1.05 5.50
N VAL A 51 12.78 0.30 4.71
CA VAL A 51 13.32 -0.63 3.70
C VAL A 51 14.07 0.12 2.61
N THR A 52 13.50 1.21 2.08
CA THR A 52 14.16 2.05 1.08
C THR A 52 15.45 2.67 1.63
N ALA A 53 15.46 3.14 2.88
CA ALA A 53 16.66 3.66 3.53
C ALA A 53 17.74 2.57 3.71
N ALA A 54 17.36 1.37 4.15
CA ALA A 54 18.27 0.25 4.33
C ALA A 54 18.90 -0.19 2.99
N LEU A 55 18.07 -0.34 1.94
CA LEU A 55 18.55 -0.67 0.60
C LEU A 55 19.45 0.44 0.05
N SER A 56 19.06 1.71 0.22
CA SER A 56 19.87 2.85 -0.22
C SER A 56 21.22 2.90 0.50
N ALA A 57 21.25 2.65 1.81
CA ALA A 57 22.49 2.59 2.58
C ALA A 57 23.41 1.45 2.11
N ALA A 58 22.85 0.26 1.85
CA ALA A 58 23.61 -0.87 1.32
C ALA A 58 24.23 -0.55 -0.05
N VAL A 59 23.45 0.06 -0.95
CA VAL A 59 23.92 0.49 -2.27
C VAL A 59 25.00 1.56 -2.13
N TRP A 60 24.79 2.57 -1.28
CA TRP A 60 25.74 3.65 -1.07
C TRP A 60 27.09 3.14 -0.56
N LEU A 61 27.07 2.21 0.40
CA LEU A 61 28.28 1.60 0.95
C LEU A 61 29.03 0.79 -0.12
N ALA A 62 28.32 0.06 -0.98
CA ALA A 62 28.91 -0.66 -2.11
C ALA A 62 29.54 0.27 -3.17
N GLN A 63 28.90 1.41 -3.45
CA GLN A 63 29.43 2.41 -4.38
C GLN A 63 30.65 3.15 -3.81
N SER A 64 30.64 3.45 -2.52
CA SER A 64 31.75 4.10 -1.82
C SER A 64 33.05 3.31 -1.99
N LEU A 65 33.01 1.99 -1.83
CA LEU A 65 34.18 1.11 -2.03
C LEU A 65 34.76 1.22 -3.45
N ARG A 66 33.91 1.12 -4.50
CA ARG A 66 34.36 1.27 -5.90
C ARG A 66 34.97 2.63 -6.19
N LEU A 67 34.41 3.67 -5.58
CA LEU A 67 34.86 5.03 -5.80
C LEU A 67 36.20 5.30 -5.09
N VAL A 68 36.41 4.73 -3.90
CA VAL A 68 37.70 4.76 -3.20
C VAL A 68 38.79 4.07 -4.03
N ASP A 69 38.50 2.91 -4.62
CA ASP A 69 39.43 2.23 -5.53
C ASP A 69 39.82 3.11 -6.73
N LEU A 70 38.89 3.92 -7.24
CA LEU A 70 39.11 4.85 -8.35
C LEU A 70 40.02 6.03 -7.96
N ILE A 71 39.90 6.53 -6.72
CA ILE A 71 40.74 7.61 -6.20
C ILE A 71 42.18 7.10 -5.97
N VAL A 72 42.33 5.95 -5.32
CA VAL A 72 43.65 5.36 -5.00
C VAL A 72 44.41 4.97 -6.27
N ASN A 73 43.73 4.44 -7.29
CA ASN A 73 44.38 3.99 -8.52
C ASN A 73 44.49 5.05 -9.63
N ARG A 74 43.67 6.13 -9.63
CA ARG A 74 43.66 7.14 -10.71
C ARG A 74 43.87 8.59 -10.27
N GLY A 75 44.04 8.87 -8.98
CA GLY A 75 44.36 10.22 -8.48
C GLY A 75 43.25 11.26 -8.66
N LEU A 76 41.99 10.83 -8.72
CA LEU A 76 40.83 11.71 -8.88
C LEU A 76 40.62 12.61 -7.65
N SER A 77 40.43 13.91 -7.89
CA SER A 77 40.09 14.89 -6.85
C SER A 77 38.78 14.54 -6.13
N ALA A 78 38.75 14.69 -4.81
CA ALA A 78 37.60 14.39 -3.95
C ALA A 78 36.32 15.16 -4.31
N GLU A 79 36.43 16.34 -4.95
CA GLU A 79 35.28 17.10 -5.46
C GLU A 79 34.54 16.37 -6.58
N VAL A 80 35.26 15.77 -7.54
CA VAL A 80 34.67 15.04 -8.66
C VAL A 80 33.96 13.78 -8.16
N PHE A 81 34.52 13.16 -7.12
CA PHE A 81 33.87 12.06 -6.40
C PHE A 81 32.52 12.49 -5.79
N LEU A 82 32.49 13.59 -5.05
CA LEU A 82 31.27 14.06 -4.39
C LEU A 82 30.18 14.43 -5.42
N TYR A 83 30.59 15.05 -6.52
CA TYR A 83 29.71 15.39 -7.64
C TYR A 83 29.09 14.14 -8.29
N LEU A 84 29.91 13.13 -8.61
CA LEU A 84 29.42 11.87 -9.18
C LEU A 84 28.54 11.08 -8.18
N ALA A 85 28.88 11.10 -6.89
CA ALA A 85 28.08 10.45 -5.85
C ALA A 85 26.67 11.04 -5.74
N ILE A 86 26.54 12.38 -5.80
CA ILE A 86 25.25 13.07 -5.81
C ILE A 86 24.47 12.80 -7.10
N LEU A 87 25.17 12.74 -8.24
CA LEU A 87 24.55 12.50 -9.56
C LEU A 87 23.97 11.09 -9.70
N ILE A 88 24.56 10.11 -9.01
CA ILE A 88 24.15 8.71 -9.03
C ILE A 88 22.94 8.45 -8.09
N LEU A 89 22.80 9.21 -7.02
CA LEU A 89 21.70 9.09 -6.04
C LEU A 89 20.28 9.08 -6.66
N PRO A 90 19.87 10.03 -7.52
CA PRO A 90 18.52 10.06 -8.07
C PRO A 90 18.18 8.80 -8.90
N ARG A 91 19.17 8.26 -9.62
CA ARG A 91 18.99 7.05 -10.44
C ARG A 91 18.73 5.81 -9.59
N PHE A 92 19.22 5.76 -8.35
CA PHE A 92 18.93 4.65 -7.44
C PHE A 92 17.51 4.72 -6.89
N PHE A 93 17.00 5.90 -6.56
CA PHE A 93 15.65 6.03 -6.05
C PHE A 93 14.59 5.56 -7.05
N ASP A 94 14.82 5.75 -8.35
CA ASP A 94 13.91 5.27 -9.41
C ASP A 94 13.68 3.74 -9.37
N ILE A 95 14.68 2.98 -8.92
CA ILE A 95 14.62 1.51 -8.86
C ILE A 95 14.32 1.02 -7.44
N VAL A 96 14.95 1.63 -6.43
CA VAL A 96 14.88 1.18 -5.04
C VAL A 96 13.53 1.51 -4.39
N LEU A 97 12.91 2.65 -4.73
CA LEU A 97 11.63 3.05 -4.15
C LEU A 97 10.48 2.10 -4.52
N PRO A 98 10.24 1.69 -5.78
CA PRO A 98 9.17 0.74 -6.10
C PRO A 98 9.43 -0.64 -5.50
N ILE A 99 10.69 -1.10 -5.47
CA ILE A 99 11.05 -2.38 -4.83
C ILE A 99 10.81 -2.31 -3.31
N GLY A 100 11.24 -1.24 -2.65
CA GLY A 100 11.03 -1.04 -1.22
C GLY A 100 9.55 -0.93 -0.86
N ALA A 101 8.75 -0.23 -1.67
CA ALA A 101 7.30 -0.17 -1.50
C ALA A 101 6.64 -1.55 -1.61
N PHE A 102 7.04 -2.35 -2.59
CA PHE A 102 6.54 -3.72 -2.77
C PHE A 102 6.87 -4.61 -1.56
N ILE A 103 8.13 -4.61 -1.12
CA ILE A 103 8.58 -5.37 0.05
C ILE A 103 7.83 -4.93 1.31
N ALA A 104 7.65 -3.62 1.51
CA ALA A 104 6.95 -3.09 2.67
C ALA A 104 5.48 -3.53 2.71
N VAL A 105 4.77 -3.47 1.57
CA VAL A 105 3.37 -3.94 1.50
C VAL A 105 3.28 -5.43 1.83
N LEU A 106 4.15 -6.26 1.24
CA LEU A 106 4.17 -7.69 1.55
C LEU A 106 4.45 -7.96 3.03
N PHE A 107 5.45 -7.28 3.59
CA PHE A 107 5.81 -7.42 5.00
C PHE A 107 4.67 -7.02 5.94
N ILE A 108 4.01 -5.89 5.68
CA ILE A 108 2.87 -5.45 6.50
C ILE A 108 1.69 -6.40 6.38
N PHE A 109 1.32 -6.84 5.17
CA PHE A 109 0.22 -7.79 5.01
C PHE A 109 0.52 -9.13 5.67
N ASN A 110 1.78 -9.58 5.61
CA ASN A 110 2.21 -10.78 6.32
C ASN A 110 2.10 -10.60 7.84
N ARG A 111 2.57 -9.48 8.40
CA ARG A 111 2.45 -9.16 9.83
C ARG A 111 1.00 -9.07 10.29
N LEU A 112 0.15 -8.36 9.55
CA LEU A 112 -1.29 -8.24 9.87
C LEU A 112 -2.00 -9.59 9.82
N THR A 113 -1.53 -10.51 8.98
CA THR A 113 -2.03 -11.89 8.94
C THR A 113 -1.55 -12.70 10.14
N ALA A 114 -0.27 -12.57 10.51
CA ALA A 114 0.33 -13.25 11.66
C ALA A 114 -0.28 -12.80 13.00
N GLU A 115 -0.62 -11.53 13.13
CA GLU A 115 -1.28 -10.96 14.32
C GLU A 115 -2.81 -11.14 14.30
N SER A 116 -3.36 -11.87 13.31
CA SER A 116 -4.80 -12.06 13.10
C SER A 116 -5.62 -10.77 12.89
N GLU A 117 -4.99 -9.60 12.82
CA GLU A 117 -5.66 -8.32 12.56
C GLU A 117 -6.40 -8.34 11.21
N LEU A 118 -5.74 -8.88 10.16
CA LEU A 118 -6.33 -8.99 8.82
C LEU A 118 -7.56 -9.92 8.81
N ILE A 119 -7.51 -11.00 9.59
CA ILE A 119 -8.57 -12.00 9.68
C ILE A 119 -9.79 -11.40 10.39
N VAL A 120 -9.58 -10.66 11.49
CA VAL A 120 -10.64 -9.95 12.22
C VAL A 120 -11.29 -8.87 11.37
N MET A 121 -10.50 -8.11 10.61
CA MET A 121 -11.02 -7.14 9.63
C MET A 121 -11.92 -7.83 8.60
N ARG A 122 -11.50 -8.98 8.06
CA ARG A 122 -12.29 -9.75 7.08
C ARG A 122 -13.57 -10.33 7.70
N ALA A 123 -13.51 -10.79 8.95
CA ALA A 123 -14.65 -11.33 9.68
C ALA A 123 -15.70 -10.26 10.04
N SER A 124 -15.28 -8.99 10.23
CA SER A 124 -16.20 -7.87 10.45
C SER A 124 -16.88 -7.35 9.17
N GLY A 125 -16.68 -8.02 8.04
CA GLY A 125 -17.36 -7.70 6.77
C GLY A 125 -16.61 -6.69 5.90
N LEU A 126 -15.35 -6.35 6.20
CA LEU A 126 -14.56 -5.51 5.30
C LEU A 126 -14.29 -6.23 3.98
N SER A 127 -14.55 -5.52 2.89
CA SER A 127 -14.25 -6.00 1.55
C SER A 127 -12.73 -5.99 1.30
N PRO A 128 -12.19 -6.93 0.50
CA PRO A 128 -10.77 -6.92 0.17
C PRO A 128 -10.36 -5.68 -0.63
N LEU A 129 -11.30 -5.06 -1.37
CA LEU A 129 -11.09 -3.77 -2.03
C LEU A 129 -10.90 -2.62 -1.03
N ALA A 130 -11.56 -2.64 0.13
CA ALA A 130 -11.34 -1.64 1.17
C ALA A 130 -9.91 -1.73 1.73
N LEU A 131 -9.41 -2.95 1.95
CA LEU A 131 -8.04 -3.21 2.40
C LEU A 131 -6.98 -2.80 1.36
N ALA A 132 -7.31 -2.83 0.07
CA ALA A 132 -6.43 -2.39 -1.01
C ALA A 132 -6.32 -0.86 -1.12
N ARG A 133 -7.32 -0.08 -0.65
CA ARG A 133 -7.32 1.39 -0.73
C ARG A 133 -6.07 2.05 -0.13
N PRO A 134 -5.64 1.77 1.12
CA PRO A 134 -4.45 2.40 1.70
C PRO A 134 -3.17 2.05 0.91
N VAL A 135 -3.10 0.85 0.34
CA VAL A 135 -1.98 0.44 -0.52
C VAL A 135 -1.95 1.22 -1.83
N LEU A 136 -3.12 1.44 -2.45
CA LEU A 136 -3.22 2.26 -3.66
C LEU A 136 -2.86 3.73 -3.40
N VAL A 137 -3.23 4.27 -2.24
CA VAL A 137 -2.82 5.63 -1.83
C VAL A 137 -1.30 5.69 -1.68
N LEU A 138 -0.68 4.70 -1.02
CA LEU A 138 0.78 4.61 -0.92
C LEU A 138 1.45 4.54 -2.30
N ALA A 139 0.93 3.70 -3.20
CA ALA A 139 1.43 3.58 -4.57
C ALA A 139 1.31 4.89 -5.34
N GLY A 140 0.19 5.63 -5.16
CA GLY A 140 0.01 6.96 -5.73
C GLY A 140 1.02 7.98 -5.20
N ILE A 141 1.30 7.97 -3.89
CA ILE A 141 2.35 8.81 -3.30
C ILE A 141 3.71 8.47 -3.89
N GLY A 142 4.07 7.18 -3.94
CA GLY A 142 5.33 6.72 -4.54
C GLY A 142 5.46 7.11 -6.01
N PHE A 143 4.38 6.99 -6.78
CA PHE A 143 4.33 7.41 -8.18
C PHE A 143 4.59 8.91 -8.34
N VAL A 144 3.95 9.77 -7.53
CA VAL A 144 4.17 11.23 -7.58
C VAL A 144 5.61 11.58 -7.21
N VAL A 145 6.18 10.90 -6.21
CA VAL A 145 7.59 11.08 -5.81
C VAL A 145 8.53 10.71 -6.96
N LEU A 146 8.34 9.53 -7.57
CA LEU A 146 9.13 9.06 -8.70
C LEU A 146 8.99 9.95 -9.93
N MET A 147 7.76 10.35 -10.27
CA MET A 147 7.48 11.27 -11.38
C MET A 147 8.20 12.60 -11.16
N SER A 148 8.19 13.13 -9.92
CA SER A 148 8.91 14.36 -9.58
C SER A 148 10.42 14.16 -9.69
N LEU A 149 10.94 13.03 -9.21
CA LEU A 149 12.37 12.71 -9.34
C LEU A 149 12.79 12.62 -10.81
N SER A 150 12.06 11.84 -11.60
CA SER A 150 12.35 11.62 -13.00
C SER A 150 12.16 12.88 -13.86
N ALA A 151 11.12 13.67 -13.63
CA ALA A 151 10.83 14.86 -14.44
C ALA A 151 11.79 16.02 -14.19
N TYR A 152 12.33 16.16 -12.96
CA TYR A 152 13.19 17.28 -12.60
C TYR A 152 14.68 16.91 -12.49
N PHE A 153 15.03 15.75 -11.94
CA PHE A 153 16.43 15.39 -11.66
C PHE A 153 17.14 14.69 -12.83
N LEU A 154 16.45 13.81 -13.58
CA LEU A 154 17.05 13.18 -14.76
C LEU A 154 17.47 14.17 -15.87
N PRO A 155 16.68 15.20 -16.24
CA PRO A 155 17.10 16.14 -17.30
C PRO A 155 18.22 17.09 -16.85
N VAL A 156 18.38 17.32 -15.55
CA VAL A 156 19.47 18.14 -15.00
C VAL A 156 20.78 17.34 -14.95
N SER A 157 20.70 16.02 -14.76
CA SER A 157 21.87 15.14 -14.74
C SER A 157 22.45 14.80 -16.12
N ASN A 158 21.66 14.90 -17.19
CA ASN A 158 22.04 14.47 -18.55
C ASN A 158 22.34 15.66 -19.48
N ARG A 159 22.73 16.80 -18.93
CA ARG A 159 23.22 17.97 -19.68
C ARG A 159 24.69 18.20 -19.38
#